data_AF-A0A9E5SFN6-F1
#
_entry.id   AF-A0A9E5SFN6-F1
#
_cell.length_a   1.000
_cell.length_b   1.000
_cell.length_c   1.000
_cell.angle_alpha   90.00
_cell.angle_beta   90.00
_cell.angle_gamma   90.00
#
_symmetry.space_group_name_H-M   'P 1'
#
loop_
_entity.id
_entity.type
_entity.pdbx_description
1 polymer ?
#
loop_
_entity_poly.entity_id
_entity_poly.type
_entity_poly.pdbx_seq_one_letter_code
_entity_poly.pdbx_strand_id
1 'polypeptide(L)'
;MVTNMRRTLSYPSRVEVEVKKSIFIGLACPITSSEQAQDFVRNIRSEYKDAKHHVYAWRTSINGSAQKHSDDGEPQGTAGMPVMDVLVRSGIDDAAIVVVRYFGGILLGTGGLARAYSEAAEKAVQAADPIDLVPALSFSVVVDYAQSDKIRYAFEKQGYVVDTKYEDKPIHRVLCKAEDEAVFRQLCLDMTAGDAVITLEGHAEMNISSGAMRGGSGR
;
A
#
# COMPACT_ATOMS: atom_id res chain seq x y z
N MET A 1 14.81 7.91 17.44
CA MET A 1 14.78 7.29 16.10
C MET A 1 13.48 7.71 15.45
N VAL A 2 13.54 8.59 14.45
CA VAL A 2 12.35 8.90 13.64
C VAL A 2 12.27 7.78 12.63
N THR A 3 11.41 6.79 12.87
CA THR A 3 11.23 5.71 11.89
C THR A 3 10.48 6.33 10.71
N ASN A 4 11.13 6.45 9.56
CA ASN A 4 10.52 6.88 8.28
C ASN A 4 9.56 5.80 7.73
N MET A 5 8.78 5.17 8.63
CA MET A 5 7.86 4.11 8.31
C MET A 5 6.55 4.71 7.86
N ARG A 6 6.11 4.34 6.65
CA ARG A 6 4.88 4.79 6.03
C ARG A 6 3.91 3.63 5.97
N ARG A 7 2.64 3.84 6.30
CA ARG A 7 1.62 2.81 6.18
C ARG A 7 0.67 3.13 5.04
N THR A 8 0.39 2.18 4.17
CA THR A 8 -0.49 2.36 3.00
C THR A 8 -1.28 1.09 2.69
N LEU A 9 -2.02 1.07 1.58
CA LEU A 9 -2.75 -0.11 1.10
C LEU A 9 -1.92 -0.86 0.05
N SER A 10 -1.99 -2.19 0.02
CA SER A 10 -1.21 -2.98 -0.95
C SER A 10 -1.89 -3.08 -2.32
N TYR A 11 -3.22 -3.16 -2.36
CA TYR A 11 -3.99 -3.28 -3.60
C TYR A 11 -5.42 -2.70 -3.48
N PRO A 12 -6.09 -2.40 -4.61
CA PRO A 12 -7.48 -1.97 -4.58
C PRO A 12 -8.43 -3.05 -4.02
N SER A 13 -9.44 -2.64 -3.27
CA SER A 13 -10.45 -3.52 -2.69
C SER A 13 -11.86 -3.01 -2.93
N ARG A 14 -12.83 -3.92 -2.79
CA ARG A 14 -14.26 -3.65 -2.81
C ARG A 14 -14.96 -4.54 -1.81
N VAL A 15 -15.83 -3.95 -1.00
CA VAL A 15 -16.69 -4.65 -0.04
C VAL A 15 -18.11 -4.09 -0.10
N GLU A 16 -19.08 -4.91 0.29
CA GLU A 16 -20.47 -4.49 0.42
C GLU A 16 -20.93 -4.67 1.87
N VAL A 17 -21.63 -3.67 2.39
CA VAL A 17 -22.20 -3.66 3.74
C VAL A 17 -23.66 -3.24 3.65
N GLU A 18 -24.57 -4.07 4.16
CA GLU A 18 -25.99 -3.73 4.24
C GLU A 18 -26.35 -3.26 5.66
N VAL A 19 -26.95 -2.07 5.77
CA VAL A 19 -27.44 -1.51 7.04
C VAL A 19 -28.86 -1.00 6.85
N LYS A 20 -29.83 -1.64 7.53
CA LYS A 20 -31.26 -1.35 7.42
C LYS A 20 -31.71 -1.21 5.95
N LYS A 21 -31.42 -2.21 5.12
CA LYS A 21 -31.70 -2.27 3.67
C LYS A 21 -30.94 -1.27 2.80
N SER A 22 -30.19 -0.33 3.39
CA SER A 22 -29.31 0.54 2.63
C SER A 22 -28.02 -0.23 2.33
N ILE A 23 -27.55 -0.15 1.09
CA ILE A 23 -26.32 -0.83 0.66
C ILE A 23 -25.20 0.22 0.60
N PHE A 24 -24.08 -0.09 1.24
CA PHE A 24 -22.85 0.69 1.23
C PHE A 24 -21.75 -0.13 0.57
N ILE A 25 -21.29 0.31 -0.59
CA ILE A 25 -20.19 -0.33 -1.31
C ILE A 25 -18.94 0.47 -0.99
N GLY A 26 -18.08 -0.08 -0.13
CA GLY A 26 -16.79 0.52 0.22
C GLY A 26 -15.73 0.08 -0.78
N LEU A 27 -15.05 1.03 -1.40
CA LEU A 27 -13.93 0.81 -2.31
C LEU A 27 -12.72 1.58 -1.80
N ALA A 28 -11.58 0.91 -1.70
CA ALA A 28 -10.33 1.53 -1.27
C ALA A 28 -9.21 1.21 -2.26
N CYS A 29 -8.24 2.10 -2.42
CA CYS A 29 -7.05 1.83 -3.23
C CYS A 29 -5.83 2.62 -2.75
N PRO A 30 -4.60 2.10 -2.97
CA PRO A 30 -3.41 2.92 -2.88
C PRO A 30 -3.40 3.98 -3.99
N ILE A 31 -2.85 5.14 -3.68
CA ILE A 31 -2.65 6.25 -4.61
C ILE A 31 -1.21 6.76 -4.53
N THR A 32 -0.74 7.41 -5.59
CA THR A 32 0.58 8.05 -5.65
C THR A 32 0.48 9.56 -5.80
N SER A 33 -0.72 10.12 -5.95
CA SER A 33 -0.96 11.55 -6.01
C SER A 33 -2.42 11.94 -5.77
N SER A 34 -2.66 13.23 -5.55
CA SER A 34 -4.01 13.82 -5.45
C SER A 34 -4.82 13.64 -6.74
N GLU A 35 -4.16 13.68 -7.90
CA GLU A 35 -4.79 13.52 -9.21
C GLU A 35 -5.31 12.10 -9.36
N GLN A 36 -4.50 11.08 -9.02
CA GLN A 36 -4.94 9.69 -9.05
C GLN A 36 -6.14 9.45 -8.12
N ALA A 37 -6.14 10.08 -6.94
CA ALA A 37 -7.27 10.00 -6.02
C ALA A 37 -8.56 10.60 -6.64
N GLN A 38 -8.44 11.75 -7.31
CA GLN A 38 -9.57 12.37 -8.00
C GLN A 38 -10.05 11.54 -9.19
N ASP A 39 -9.13 10.92 -9.93
CA ASP A 39 -9.43 10.04 -11.05
C ASP A 39 -10.19 8.80 -10.58
N PHE A 40 -9.75 8.21 -9.46
CA PHE A 40 -10.44 7.11 -8.80
C PHE A 40 -11.89 7.49 -8.45
N VAL A 41 -12.11 8.64 -7.80
CA VAL A 41 -13.46 9.13 -7.48
C VAL A 41 -14.32 9.31 -8.75
N ARG A 42 -13.76 9.89 -9.82
CA ARG A 42 -14.49 10.07 -11.09
C ARG A 42 -14.86 8.73 -11.73
N ASN A 43 -13.95 7.75 -11.71
CA ASN A 43 -14.19 6.42 -12.25
C ASN A 43 -15.32 5.71 -11.48
N ILE A 44 -15.29 5.75 -10.14
CA ILE A 44 -16.36 5.15 -9.33
C ILE A 44 -17.70 5.85 -9.55
N ARG A 45 -17.74 7.18 -9.70
CA ARG A 45 -18.98 7.89 -10.06
C ARG A 45 -19.54 7.45 -11.41
N SER A 46 -18.67 7.18 -12.39
CA SER A 46 -19.07 6.69 -13.71
C SER A 46 -19.60 5.25 -13.65
N GLU A 47 -18.93 4.38 -12.88
CA GLU A 47 -19.31 2.98 -12.69
C GLU A 47 -20.67 2.87 -11.96
N TYR A 48 -20.86 3.63 -10.88
CA TYR A 48 -22.07 3.62 -10.05
C TYR A 48 -22.94 4.86 -10.29
N LYS A 49 -23.19 5.20 -11.56
CA LYS A 49 -23.90 6.42 -11.97
C LYS A 49 -25.34 6.57 -11.45
N ASP A 50 -25.96 5.46 -11.05
CA ASP A 50 -27.32 5.39 -10.52
C ASP A 50 -27.38 5.58 -8.99
N ALA A 51 -26.24 5.52 -8.31
CA ALA A 51 -26.16 5.86 -6.89
C ALA A 51 -26.25 7.38 -6.69
N LYS A 52 -26.94 7.78 -5.62
CA LYS A 52 -27.14 9.21 -5.30
C LYS A 52 -25.92 9.83 -4.60
N HIS A 53 -25.17 9.02 -3.85
CA HIS A 53 -24.07 9.48 -3.01
C HIS A 53 -22.82 8.62 -3.23
N HIS A 54 -21.71 9.27 -3.52
CA HIS A 54 -20.35 8.76 -3.66
C HIS A 54 -19.46 9.54 -2.69
N VAL A 55 -19.62 9.21 -1.41
CA VAL A 55 -18.84 9.81 -0.32
C VAL A 55 -17.41 9.36 -0.46
N TYR A 56 -16.45 10.26 -0.29
CA TYR A 56 -15.04 9.90 -0.45
C TYR A 56 -14.15 10.60 0.56
N ALA A 57 -13.01 9.97 0.83
CA ALA A 57 -11.89 10.57 1.52
C ALA A 57 -10.58 10.03 0.94
N TRP A 58 -9.56 10.87 0.88
CA TRP A 58 -8.21 10.45 0.52
C TRP A 58 -7.18 11.32 1.21
N ARG A 59 -6.01 10.76 1.45
CA ARG A 59 -4.84 11.49 1.93
C ARG A 59 -3.58 10.94 1.30
N THR A 60 -2.60 11.81 1.13
CA THR A 60 -1.30 11.48 0.56
C THR A 60 -0.23 12.31 1.24
N SER A 61 0.94 11.70 1.42
CA SER A 61 2.17 12.33 1.90
C SER A 61 3.24 12.41 0.81
N ILE A 62 3.03 11.72 -0.32
CA ILE A 62 3.90 11.74 -1.49
C ILE A 62 3.94 13.17 -2.06
N ASN A 63 5.16 13.74 -2.10
CA ASN A 63 5.42 15.11 -2.55
C ASN A 63 4.70 16.19 -1.73
N GLY A 64 4.36 15.90 -0.48
CA GLY A 64 3.73 16.82 0.46
C GLY A 64 2.44 16.25 1.05
N SER A 65 2.08 16.72 2.25
CA SER A 65 0.87 16.28 2.92
C SER A 65 -0.37 16.98 2.38
N ALA A 66 -1.31 16.19 1.85
CA ALA A 66 -2.60 16.64 1.38
C ALA A 66 -3.70 15.65 1.81
N GLN A 67 -4.89 16.17 2.11
CA GLN A 67 -6.05 15.35 2.43
C GLN A 67 -7.34 16.04 1.98
N LYS A 68 -8.34 15.24 1.63
CA LYS A 68 -9.67 15.75 1.23
C LYS A 68 -10.75 14.73 1.56
N HIS A 69 -11.93 15.21 1.95
CA HIS A 69 -13.13 14.39 2.08
C HIS A 69 -14.36 15.13 1.53
N SER A 70 -15.44 14.40 1.29
CA SER A 70 -16.73 14.93 0.83
C SER A 70 -17.88 14.09 1.35
N ASP A 71 -18.92 14.75 1.89
CA ASP A 71 -20.18 14.11 2.26
C ASP A 71 -21.08 13.83 1.03
N ASP A 72 -20.74 14.36 -0.15
CA ASP A 72 -21.48 14.16 -1.41
C ASP A 72 -23.02 14.28 -1.32
N GLY A 73 -23.51 15.32 -0.63
CA GLY A 73 -24.94 15.57 -0.46
C GLY A 73 -25.61 14.77 0.66
N GLU A 74 -24.86 13.94 1.41
CA GLU A 74 -25.29 13.47 2.73
C GLU A 74 -25.33 14.65 3.73
N PRO A 75 -26.03 14.50 4.87
CA PRO A 75 -25.99 15.50 5.93
C PRO A 75 -24.56 15.80 6.36
N GLN A 76 -24.25 17.09 6.52
CA GLN A 76 -22.90 17.56 6.79
C GLN A 76 -22.24 16.84 7.98
N GLY A 77 -21.01 16.36 7.78
CA GLY A 77 -20.20 15.70 8.80
C GLY A 77 -20.62 14.27 9.14
N THR A 78 -21.63 13.71 8.46
CA THR A 78 -22.12 12.36 8.75
C THR A 78 -21.55 11.27 7.85
N ALA A 79 -20.69 11.62 6.87
CA ALA A 79 -20.18 10.63 5.92
C ALA A 79 -18.68 10.80 5.60
N GLY A 80 -18.28 11.91 4.97
CA GLY A 80 -16.92 12.12 4.49
C GLY A 80 -15.88 12.14 5.62
N MET A 81 -16.18 12.81 6.74
CA MET A 81 -15.28 12.81 7.90
C MET A 81 -15.20 11.42 8.57
N PRO A 82 -16.30 10.69 8.80
CA PRO A 82 -16.24 9.28 9.21
C PRO A 82 -15.35 8.40 8.33
N VAL A 83 -15.39 8.55 6.99
CA VAL A 83 -14.51 7.82 6.07
C VAL A 83 -13.04 8.26 6.21
N MET A 84 -12.77 9.56 6.32
CA MET A 84 -11.41 10.10 6.54
C MET A 84 -10.80 9.59 7.84
N ASP A 85 -11.59 9.58 8.91
CA ASP A 85 -11.13 9.15 10.22
C ASP A 85 -10.61 7.70 10.22
N VAL A 86 -11.11 6.83 9.33
CA VAL A 86 -10.61 5.45 9.20
C VAL A 86 -9.15 5.47 8.74
N LEU A 87 -8.81 6.30 7.74
CA LEU A 87 -7.42 6.45 7.28
C LEU A 87 -6.55 7.03 8.39
N VAL A 88 -7.01 8.10 9.04
CA VAL A 88 -6.27 8.80 10.11
C VAL A 88 -6.00 7.88 11.30
N ARG A 89 -7.03 7.21 11.83
CA ARG A 89 -6.91 6.32 13.00
C ARG A 89 -6.07 5.07 12.70
N SER A 90 -6.08 4.61 11.45
CA SER A 90 -5.28 3.46 11.02
C SER A 90 -3.82 3.83 10.72
N GLY A 91 -3.48 5.13 10.74
CA GLY A 91 -2.17 5.64 10.36
C GLY A 91 -1.87 5.47 8.87
N ILE A 92 -2.89 5.27 8.04
CA ILE A 92 -2.76 4.99 6.61
C ILE A 92 -2.65 6.30 5.86
N ASP A 93 -1.64 6.39 5.00
CA ASP A 93 -1.45 7.47 4.05
C ASP A 93 -1.37 6.93 2.61
N ASP A 94 -1.43 7.85 1.65
CA ASP A 94 -1.37 7.56 0.21
C ASP A 94 -2.43 6.54 -0.21
N ALA A 95 -3.65 6.79 0.26
CA ALA A 95 -4.81 5.95 -0.01
C ALA A 95 -6.05 6.81 -0.27
N ALA A 96 -6.96 6.25 -1.07
CA ALA A 96 -8.29 6.80 -1.31
C ALA A 96 -9.36 5.78 -0.97
N ILE A 97 -10.49 6.27 -0.46
CA ILE A 97 -11.71 5.50 -0.18
C ILE A 97 -12.89 6.21 -0.85
N VAL A 98 -13.74 5.44 -1.53
CA VAL A 98 -15.07 5.87 -1.96
C VAL A 98 -16.09 4.91 -1.36
N VAL A 99 -17.14 5.44 -0.75
CA VAL A 99 -18.29 4.68 -0.29
C VAL A 99 -19.49 5.11 -1.11
N VAL A 100 -19.99 4.18 -1.93
CA VAL A 100 -21.21 4.34 -2.72
C VAL A 100 -22.40 3.91 -1.89
N ARG A 101 -23.47 4.71 -1.88
CA ARG A 101 -24.68 4.38 -1.12
C ARG A 101 -25.92 4.26 -1.99
N TYR A 102 -26.62 3.14 -1.83
CA TYR A 102 -28.01 2.96 -2.27
C TYR A 102 -28.95 3.01 -1.06
N PHE A 103 -29.95 3.89 -1.10
CA PHE A 103 -30.89 4.07 0.01
C PHE A 103 -31.92 2.93 0.08
N GLY A 104 -32.06 2.33 1.25
CA GLY A 104 -32.94 1.18 1.49
C GLY A 104 -34.38 1.49 1.91
N GLY A 105 -34.81 2.75 1.83
CA GLY A 105 -36.14 3.17 2.31
C GLY A 105 -36.26 3.42 3.81
N ILE A 106 -35.22 3.13 4.60
CA ILE A 106 -35.20 3.33 6.06
C ILE A 106 -34.13 4.35 6.44
N LEU A 107 -34.54 5.43 7.10
CA LEU A 107 -33.61 6.45 7.61
C LEU A 107 -32.73 5.88 8.74
N LEU A 108 -31.42 6.16 8.66
CA LEU A 108 -30.44 5.73 9.66
C LEU A 108 -30.27 6.73 10.82
N GLY A 109 -30.69 7.99 10.62
CA GLY A 109 -30.29 9.10 11.49
C GLY A 109 -28.80 9.43 11.36
N THR A 110 -28.37 10.57 11.89
CA THR A 110 -26.99 11.07 11.75
C THR A 110 -25.95 10.09 12.31
N GLY A 111 -26.15 9.59 13.53
CA GLY A 111 -25.25 8.62 14.15
C GLY A 111 -25.31 7.21 13.56
N GLY A 112 -26.41 6.84 12.91
CA GLY A 112 -26.48 5.57 12.16
C GLY A 112 -25.74 5.66 10.84
N LEU A 113 -25.85 6.80 10.16
CA LEU A 113 -25.17 7.06 8.90
C LEU A 113 -23.65 7.11 9.06
N ALA A 114 -23.15 7.86 10.05
CA ALA A 114 -21.73 7.93 10.35
C ALA A 114 -21.10 6.56 10.65
N ARG A 115 -21.83 5.70 11.39
CA ARG A 115 -21.38 4.34 11.67
C ARG A 115 -21.35 3.46 10.42
N ALA A 116 -22.37 3.54 9.56
CA ALA A 116 -22.40 2.76 8.33
C ALA A 116 -21.27 3.13 7.36
N TYR A 117 -20.98 4.43 7.21
CA TYR A 117 -19.84 4.90 6.41
C TYR A 117 -18.49 4.47 6.98
N SER A 118 -18.32 4.57 8.30
CA SER A 118 -17.09 4.11 8.97
C SER A 118 -16.90 2.60 8.76
N GLU A 119 -17.95 1.80 8.98
CA GLU A 119 -17.89 0.34 8.84
C GLU A 119 -17.54 -0.09 7.40
N ALA A 120 -18.16 0.52 6.40
CA ALA A 120 -17.85 0.22 5.00
C ALA A 120 -16.40 0.60 4.63
N ALA A 121 -15.92 1.75 5.12
CA ALA A 121 -14.55 2.19 4.91
C ALA A 121 -13.52 1.31 5.63
N GLU A 122 -13.77 0.93 6.89
CA GLU A 122 -12.91 0.01 7.66
C GLU A 122 -12.77 -1.35 6.98
N LYS A 123 -13.90 -1.93 6.53
CA LYS A 123 -13.90 -3.19 5.79
C LYS A 123 -13.16 -3.09 4.46
N ALA A 124 -13.32 -1.98 3.73
CA ALA A 124 -12.59 -1.75 2.48
C ALA A 124 -11.08 -1.67 2.73
N VAL A 125 -10.66 -0.91 3.74
CA VAL A 125 -9.26 -0.78 4.14
C VAL A 125 -8.67 -2.12 4.55
N GLN A 126 -9.37 -2.90 5.37
CA GLN A 126 -8.92 -4.24 5.77
C GLN A 126 -8.79 -5.19 4.57
N ALA A 127 -9.75 -5.15 3.65
CA ALA A 127 -9.71 -5.97 2.44
C ALA A 127 -8.59 -5.56 1.47
N ALA A 128 -8.11 -4.31 1.54
CA ALA A 128 -6.99 -3.78 0.75
C ALA A 128 -5.60 -4.10 1.34
N ASP A 129 -5.55 -4.93 2.38
CA ASP A 129 -4.34 -5.43 3.06
C ASP A 129 -3.32 -4.32 3.38
N PRO A 130 -3.52 -3.57 4.48
CA PRO A 130 -2.64 -2.48 4.87
C PRO A 130 -1.22 -2.95 5.16
N ILE A 131 -0.23 -2.27 4.58
CA ILE A 131 1.19 -2.61 4.67
C ILE A 131 2.00 -1.46 5.27
N ASP A 132 3.06 -1.83 5.99
CA ASP A 132 4.07 -0.89 6.49
C ASP A 132 5.28 -0.93 5.56
N LEU A 133 5.69 0.25 5.12
CA LEU A 133 6.76 0.48 4.18
C LEU A 133 7.90 1.21 4.87
N VAL A 134 9.13 0.77 4.58
CA VAL A 134 10.35 1.45 5.00
C VAL A 134 11.18 1.88 3.80
N PRO A 135 11.99 2.94 3.92
CA PRO A 135 12.91 3.34 2.86
C PRO A 135 13.84 2.19 2.52
N ALA A 136 14.01 1.95 1.23
CA ALA A 136 14.80 0.88 0.68
C ALA A 136 15.70 1.39 -0.45
N LEU A 137 16.72 0.61 -0.75
CA LEU A 137 17.64 0.85 -1.85
C LEU A 137 17.62 -0.36 -2.78
N SER A 138 17.58 -0.09 -4.08
CA SER A 138 17.67 -1.10 -5.11
C SER A 138 19.09 -1.13 -5.66
N PHE A 139 19.73 -2.29 -5.61
CA PHE A 139 21.06 -2.52 -6.14
C PHE A 139 21.04 -3.54 -7.28
N SER A 140 21.92 -3.35 -8.25
CA SER A 140 22.35 -4.37 -9.20
C SER A 140 23.72 -4.87 -8.79
N VAL A 141 23.87 -6.19 -8.62
CA VAL A 141 25.13 -6.84 -8.24
C VAL A 141 25.48 -7.86 -9.30
N VAL A 142 26.52 -7.56 -10.08
CA VAL A 142 27.05 -8.44 -11.11
C VAL A 142 28.24 -9.20 -10.55
N VAL A 143 28.21 -10.53 -10.64
CA VAL A 143 29.24 -11.42 -10.10
C VAL A 143 29.63 -12.48 -11.12
N ASP A 144 30.72 -13.20 -10.87
CA ASP A 144 31.03 -14.40 -11.64
C ASP A 144 30.15 -15.58 -11.21
N TYR A 145 29.92 -16.52 -12.12
CA TYR A 145 29.09 -17.71 -11.86
C TYR A 145 29.52 -18.49 -10.61
N ALA A 146 30.83 -18.59 -10.35
CA ALA A 146 31.36 -19.27 -9.17
C ALA A 146 30.93 -18.64 -7.84
N GLN A 147 30.54 -17.37 -7.84
CA GLN A 147 30.16 -16.60 -6.65
C GLN A 147 28.63 -16.44 -6.50
N SER A 148 27.86 -16.70 -7.57
CA SER A 148 26.44 -16.35 -7.67
C SER A 148 25.56 -16.97 -6.58
N ASP A 149 25.57 -18.30 -6.45
CA ASP A 149 24.72 -18.97 -5.46
C ASP A 149 25.11 -18.59 -4.03
N LYS A 150 26.42 -18.40 -3.81
CA LYS A 150 26.98 -18.06 -2.49
C LYS A 150 26.51 -16.68 -2.04
N ILE A 151 26.63 -15.66 -2.89
CA ILE A 151 26.21 -14.30 -2.54
C ILE A 151 24.69 -14.18 -2.48
N ARG A 152 23.96 -14.83 -3.39
CA ARG A 152 22.50 -14.87 -3.36
C ARG A 152 21.98 -15.44 -2.04
N TYR A 153 22.52 -16.57 -1.60
CA TYR A 153 22.15 -17.17 -0.32
C TYR A 153 22.42 -16.23 0.85
N ALA A 154 23.53 -15.47 0.82
CA ALA A 154 23.84 -14.51 1.87
C ALA A 154 22.84 -13.33 1.90
N PHE A 155 22.40 -12.83 0.74
CA PHE A 155 21.35 -11.82 0.67
C PHE A 155 20.02 -12.33 1.23
N GLU A 156 19.60 -13.53 0.82
CA GLU A 156 18.38 -14.17 1.32
C GLU A 156 18.44 -14.37 2.85
N LYS A 157 19.62 -14.71 3.38
CA LYS A 157 19.84 -14.85 4.83
C LYS A 157 19.75 -13.52 5.59
N GLN A 158 20.08 -12.39 4.96
CA GLN A 158 19.86 -11.06 5.52
C GLN A 158 18.39 -10.60 5.41
N GLY A 159 17.53 -11.38 4.75
CA GLY A 159 16.14 -11.01 4.50
C GLY A 159 15.97 -9.99 3.37
N TYR A 160 16.98 -9.82 2.52
CA TYR A 160 16.86 -8.97 1.33
C TYR A 160 16.02 -9.66 0.26
N VAL A 161 15.28 -8.87 -0.51
CA VAL A 161 14.55 -9.40 -1.68
C VAL A 161 15.51 -9.49 -2.84
N VAL A 162 15.61 -10.66 -3.47
CA VAL A 162 16.56 -10.91 -4.56
C VAL A 162 15.84 -11.47 -5.78
N ASP A 163 16.03 -10.82 -6.92
CA ASP A 163 15.71 -11.36 -8.25
C ASP A 163 17.03 -11.58 -9.01
N THR A 164 17.15 -12.69 -9.74
CA THR A 164 18.41 -13.03 -10.43
C THR A 164 18.16 -13.27 -11.90
N LYS A 165 18.99 -12.63 -12.74
CA LYS A 165 19.05 -12.90 -14.17
C LYS A 165 20.39 -13.53 -14.51
N TYR A 166 20.35 -14.57 -15.33
CA TYR A 166 21.54 -15.26 -15.80
C TYR A 166 21.75 -14.91 -17.28
N GLU A 167 22.81 -14.16 -17.55
CA GLU A 167 23.26 -13.76 -18.89
C GLU A 167 24.74 -14.17 -19.07
N ASP A 168 25.56 -13.34 -19.71
CA ASP A 168 27.02 -13.54 -19.76
C ASP A 168 27.63 -13.62 -18.35
N LYS A 169 27.05 -12.87 -17.41
CA LYS A 169 27.29 -12.97 -15.96
C LYS A 169 25.96 -12.93 -15.20
N PRO A 170 25.87 -13.59 -14.02
CA PRO A 170 24.74 -13.42 -13.12
C PRO A 170 24.58 -11.98 -12.63
N ILE A 171 23.34 -11.49 -12.69
CA ILE A 171 22.94 -10.15 -12.21
C ILE A 171 21.88 -10.34 -11.12
N HIS A 172 22.25 -10.03 -9.88
CA HIS A 172 21.33 -10.02 -8.76
C HIS A 172 20.78 -8.61 -8.55
N ARG A 173 19.46 -8.46 -8.72
CA ARG A 173 18.73 -7.27 -8.32
C ARG A 173 18.31 -7.44 -6.88
N VAL A 174 18.81 -6.58 -6.00
CA VAL A 174 18.63 -6.71 -4.55
C VAL A 174 17.94 -5.48 -4.00
N LEU A 175 16.87 -5.70 -3.25
CA LEU A 175 16.22 -4.66 -2.45
C LEU A 175 16.59 -4.88 -0.98
N CYS A 176 17.26 -3.90 -0.38
CA CYS A 176 17.56 -3.89 1.05
C CYS A 176 17.00 -2.61 1.70
N LYS A 177 16.85 -2.60 3.02
CA LYS A 177 16.49 -1.37 3.74
C LYS A 177 17.60 -0.33 3.53
N ALA A 178 17.22 0.94 3.48
CA ALA A 178 18.19 2.03 3.31
C ALA A 178 19.18 2.10 4.48
N GLU A 179 18.74 1.77 5.70
CA GLU A 179 19.61 1.69 6.88
C GLU A 179 20.67 0.56 6.79
N ASP A 180 20.42 -0.46 5.96
CA ASP A 180 21.31 -1.61 5.80
C ASP A 180 22.38 -1.38 4.72
N GLU A 181 22.46 -0.21 4.08
CA GLU A 181 23.36 0.03 2.93
C GLU A 181 24.81 -0.35 3.24
N ALA A 182 25.33 0.08 4.40
CA ALA A 182 26.71 -0.20 4.79
C ALA A 182 26.96 -1.70 4.99
N VAL A 183 26.00 -2.40 5.60
CA VAL A 183 26.05 -3.85 5.84
C VAL A 183 25.96 -4.61 4.51
N PHE A 184 25.07 -4.20 3.61
CA PHE A 184 24.91 -4.75 2.27
C PHE A 184 26.21 -4.64 1.47
N ARG A 185 26.82 -3.45 1.43
CA ARG A 185 28.08 -3.24 0.70
C ARG A 185 29.23 -4.07 1.27
N GLN A 186 29.34 -4.15 2.59
CA GLN A 186 30.35 -4.99 3.23
C GLN A 186 30.14 -6.46 2.92
N LEU A 187 28.89 -6.94 2.95
CA LEU A 187 28.57 -8.31 2.59
C LEU A 187 28.99 -8.64 1.15
N CYS A 188 28.72 -7.74 0.19
CA CYS A 188 29.15 -7.94 -1.19
C CYS A 188 30.67 -8.09 -1.30
N LEU A 189 31.43 -7.24 -0.59
CA LEU A 189 32.90 -7.32 -0.56
C LEU A 189 33.37 -8.67 0.00
N ASP A 190 32.86 -9.07 1.16
CA ASP A 190 33.27 -10.30 1.85
C ASP A 190 32.95 -11.56 1.03
N MET A 191 31.80 -11.56 0.35
CA MET A 191 31.31 -12.73 -0.39
C MET A 191 31.99 -12.91 -1.75
N THR A 192 32.52 -11.84 -2.33
CA THR A 192 33.10 -11.83 -3.69
C THR A 192 34.57 -11.45 -3.74
N ALA A 193 35.21 -11.28 -2.58
CA ALA A 193 36.58 -10.78 -2.45
C ALA A 193 36.81 -9.43 -3.17
N GLY A 194 35.73 -8.65 -3.36
CA GLY A 194 35.74 -7.36 -4.06
C GLY A 194 35.51 -7.43 -5.57
N ASP A 195 35.29 -8.62 -6.15
CA ASP A 195 35.12 -8.78 -7.60
C ASP A 195 33.73 -8.34 -8.11
N ALA A 196 32.74 -8.21 -7.22
CA ALA A 196 31.40 -7.78 -7.59
C ALA A 196 31.38 -6.35 -8.14
N VAL A 197 30.66 -6.13 -9.24
CA VAL A 197 30.26 -4.79 -9.67
C VAL A 197 28.92 -4.46 -9.02
N ILE A 198 28.92 -3.44 -8.16
CA ILE A 198 27.75 -3.02 -7.38
C ILE A 198 27.28 -1.65 -7.87
N THR A 199 26.05 -1.59 -8.38
CA THR A 199 25.42 -0.35 -8.86
C THR A 199 24.21 -0.03 -8.02
N LEU A 200 24.12 1.19 -7.49
CA LEU A 200 22.88 1.70 -6.89
C LEU A 200 21.94 2.12 -8.03
N GLU A 201 20.81 1.41 -8.17
CA GLU A 201 19.80 1.69 -9.19
C GLU A 201 18.82 2.78 -8.74
N GLY A 202 18.61 2.93 -7.43
CA GLY A 202 17.81 4.03 -6.89
C GLY A 202 17.20 3.76 -5.52
N HIS A 203 16.31 4.68 -5.12
CA HIS A 203 15.53 4.60 -3.90
C HIS A 203 14.20 3.91 -4.17
N ALA A 204 13.73 3.15 -3.18
CA ALA A 204 12.48 2.41 -3.23
C ALA A 204 11.86 2.36 -1.83
N GLU A 205 10.74 1.66 -1.71
CA GLU A 205 10.16 1.30 -0.42
C GLU A 205 10.02 -0.21 -0.34
N MET A 206 10.27 -0.76 0.85
CA MET A 206 10.18 -2.19 1.12
C MET A 206 9.10 -2.45 2.16
N ASN A 207 8.22 -3.41 1.88
CA ASN A 207 7.25 -3.87 2.85
C ASN A 207 7.94 -4.69 3.97
N ILE A 208 7.73 -4.31 5.22
CA ILE A 208 8.29 -5.01 6.39
C ILE A 208 7.40 -6.17 6.89
N SER A 209 6.14 -6.26 6.46
CA SER A 209 5.23 -7.34 6.86
C SER A 209 5.46 -8.66 6.10
N SER A 210 6.44 -8.74 5.19
CA SER A 210 6.83 -9.95 4.46
C SER A 210 7.99 -10.75 5.09
N GLY A 211 8.30 -10.54 6.38
CA GLY A 211 9.20 -11.41 7.16
C GLY A 211 8.71 -12.85 7.37
N ALA A 212 7.54 -13.22 6.86
CA ALA A 212 7.09 -14.60 6.79
C ALA A 212 7.35 -15.16 5.39
N MET A 213 8.31 -16.07 5.27
CA MET A 213 8.35 -17.06 4.20
C MET A 213 6.92 -17.59 4.01
N ARG A 214 6.34 -17.39 2.82
CA ARG A 214 5.30 -18.31 2.34
C ARG A 214 5.97 -19.65 2.13
N GLY A 215 6.04 -20.44 3.21
CA GLY A 215 6.21 -21.89 3.13
C GLY A 215 4.99 -22.45 2.41
N GLY A 216 5.08 -22.56 1.09
CA GLY A 216 4.14 -23.31 0.29
C GLY A 216 4.37 -24.80 0.51
N SER A 217 3.72 -25.37 1.53
CA SER A 217 3.51 -26.80 1.61
C SER A 217 2.29 -27.20 0.77
N GLY A 218 2.51 -28.02 -0.25
CA GLY A 218 1.57 -29.03 -0.72
C GLY A 218 0.50 -28.58 -1.71
N ARG A 219 0.68 -28.94 -2.98
CA ARG A 219 0.25 -30.25 -3.49
C ARG A 219 1.19 -30.73 -4.59
#